data_AF-A0A4Q2DGY5-F1
#
_entry.id   AF-A0A4Q2DGY5-F1
#
_cell.length_a   1.000
_cell.length_b   1.000
_cell.length_c   1.000
_cell.angle_alpha   90.00
_cell.angle_beta   90.00
_cell.angle_gamma   90.00
#
_symmetry.space_group_name_H-M   'P 1'
#
loop_
_entity.id
_entity.type
_entity.pdbx_description
1 polymer ?
#
loop_
_entity_poly.entity_id
_entity_poly.type
_entity_poly.pdbx_seq_one_letter_code
_entity_poly.pdbx_strand_id
1 'polypeptide(L)'
;MYSRDIRYMRWTFQEIGRQIGDPQWFSEDDFKTLVRAGSGHPAFTMIVYKYISEYPSPAERLKTILTWAPPEGQTGPLSEVLDWLYTNMLSAAKTAYEAADTHSGRDFLLLLRIYQLNFSNNLLSPGAIVPLDTLTSLLDLERDAARILAWDLRPLTLQDNTGVDLRRPMEWDSPNPVVVRRAMQPYGYVYCKPFVDYWNQESRAKELFVHFSRVCTHLPKCCMHHITQCPLEIDSHGWEELPLSEPRRSALLEAVKGLPSFLEGAAGIEGDIVDFSRRGGWDKFDKLLPLARQMDPTRCLNDWVKSLILVADRLEEHQAEVASVMSKFLEKWKGELDKETPLHSRLAYIVALTNSVGNNPGQGPVASKKDEQVRETRVFKLNSAAVGNDRKRGSATGEGGMGGAGPEGTVGITAPAEGNKPKKDEQVEEPQLSENLAQAARRPGETNRLLTMKQKLRSLALSICCCFRG
;
A
#
# COMPACT_ATOMS: atom_id res chain seq x y z
N MET A 1 27.93 -11.30 -25.84
CA MET A 1 27.65 -10.48 -24.63
C MET A 1 27.37 -11.32 -23.37
N TYR A 2 26.78 -12.52 -23.49
CA TYR A 2 26.37 -13.39 -22.35
C TYR A 2 27.45 -13.89 -21.37
N SER A 3 28.74 -13.90 -21.74
CA SER A 3 29.79 -14.53 -20.92
C SER A 3 30.13 -13.78 -19.62
N ARG A 4 29.90 -12.46 -19.54
CA ARG A 4 30.26 -11.67 -18.35
C ARG A 4 29.26 -11.86 -17.21
N ASP A 5 27.97 -11.86 -17.52
CA ASP A 5 26.90 -11.96 -16.51
C ASP A 5 26.78 -13.37 -15.92
N ILE A 6 26.98 -14.41 -16.75
CA ILE A 6 27.04 -15.80 -16.30
C ILE A 6 28.25 -16.01 -15.37
N ARG A 7 29.42 -15.45 -15.71
CA ARG A 7 30.60 -15.52 -14.84
C ARG A 7 30.38 -14.77 -13.52
N TYR A 8 29.74 -13.61 -13.57
CA TYR A 8 29.39 -12.84 -12.37
C TYR A 8 28.45 -13.64 -11.47
N MET A 9 27.33 -14.16 -12.00
CA MET A 9 26.38 -14.96 -11.23
C MET A 9 27.07 -16.18 -10.58
N ARG A 10 27.91 -16.89 -11.33
CA ARG A 10 28.66 -18.04 -10.82
C ARG A 10 29.60 -17.66 -9.69
N TRP A 11 30.40 -16.61 -9.89
CA TRP A 11 31.30 -16.10 -8.86
C TRP A 11 30.52 -15.73 -7.59
N THR A 12 29.38 -15.09 -7.77
CA THR A 12 28.51 -14.69 -6.67
C THR A 12 27.91 -15.89 -5.92
N PHE A 13 27.49 -16.94 -6.62
CA PHE A 13 27.02 -18.18 -5.99
C PHE A 13 28.13 -18.87 -5.19
N GLN A 14 29.35 -18.87 -5.73
CA GLN A 14 30.53 -19.38 -5.02
C GLN A 14 30.81 -18.57 -3.76
N GLU A 15 30.63 -17.24 -3.81
CA GLU A 15 30.82 -16.37 -2.65
C GLU A 15 29.77 -16.63 -1.55
N ILE A 16 28.50 -16.83 -1.91
CA ILE A 16 27.46 -17.27 -0.96
C ILE A 16 27.86 -18.59 -0.32
N GLY A 17 28.31 -19.57 -1.13
CA GLY A 17 28.76 -20.87 -0.65
C GLY A 17 29.90 -20.77 0.36
N ARG A 18 30.85 -19.85 0.10
CA ARG A 18 31.94 -19.53 1.03
C ARG A 18 31.43 -18.92 2.33
N GLN A 19 30.44 -18.03 2.27
CA GLN A 19 29.86 -17.38 3.46
C GLN A 19 29.08 -18.35 4.34
N ILE A 20 28.36 -19.31 3.74
CA ILE A 20 27.60 -20.33 4.48
C ILE A 20 28.44 -21.56 4.86
N GLY A 21 29.69 -21.64 4.40
CA GLY A 21 30.58 -22.78 4.67
C GLY A 21 30.26 -24.04 3.87
N ASP A 22 29.48 -23.92 2.80
CA ASP A 22 29.12 -25.02 1.90
C ASP A 22 29.40 -24.63 0.44
N PRO A 23 30.57 -24.97 -0.12
CA PRO A 23 30.88 -24.70 -1.52
C PRO A 23 30.03 -25.48 -2.53
N GLN A 24 29.32 -26.54 -2.09
CA GLN A 24 28.51 -27.42 -2.94
C GLN A 24 26.99 -27.19 -2.75
N TRP A 25 26.61 -26.05 -2.15
CA TRP A 25 25.22 -25.71 -1.86
C TRP A 25 24.31 -25.55 -3.10
N PHE A 26 24.90 -25.50 -4.30
CA PHE A 26 24.20 -25.50 -5.58
C PHE A 26 24.90 -26.45 -6.56
N SER A 27 24.12 -27.11 -7.42
CA SER A 27 24.66 -27.93 -8.50
C SER A 27 24.89 -27.12 -9.78
N GLU A 28 25.72 -27.66 -10.69
CA GLU A 28 25.91 -27.07 -12.01
C GLU A 28 24.58 -27.01 -12.82
N ASP A 29 23.69 -27.97 -12.58
CA ASP A 29 22.40 -28.04 -13.27
C ASP A 29 21.40 -27.02 -12.71
N ASP A 30 21.41 -26.75 -11.41
CA ASP A 30 20.66 -25.63 -10.80
C ASP A 30 21.08 -24.30 -11.43
N PHE A 31 22.39 -24.08 -11.54
CA PHE A 31 22.94 -22.87 -12.14
C PHE A 31 22.54 -22.72 -13.61
N LYS A 32 22.66 -23.79 -14.41
CA LYS A 32 22.23 -23.81 -15.81
C LYS A 32 20.74 -23.54 -15.95
N THR A 33 19.92 -24.09 -15.05
CA THR A 33 18.47 -23.87 -15.02
C THR A 33 18.16 -22.39 -14.83
N LEU A 34 18.80 -21.72 -13.88
CA LEU A 34 18.62 -20.28 -13.66
C LEU A 34 19.10 -19.42 -14.83
N VAL A 35 20.28 -19.72 -15.39
CA VAL A 35 20.82 -18.99 -16.54
C VAL A 35 19.91 -19.12 -17.76
N ARG A 36 19.37 -20.33 -17.98
CA ARG A 36 18.42 -20.62 -19.06
C ARG A 36 17.10 -19.91 -18.83
N ALA A 37 16.55 -19.99 -17.61
CA ALA A 37 15.30 -19.31 -17.24
C ALA A 37 15.41 -17.80 -17.46
N GLY A 38 16.49 -17.18 -16.97
CA GLY A 38 16.76 -15.76 -17.16
C GLY A 38 17.14 -15.36 -18.58
N SER A 39 17.32 -16.32 -19.50
CA SER A 39 17.86 -16.11 -20.85
C SER A 39 19.13 -15.25 -20.86
N GLY A 40 19.96 -15.35 -19.81
CA GLY A 40 21.16 -14.54 -19.63
C GLY A 40 20.93 -13.04 -19.35
N HIS A 41 19.74 -12.63 -18.91
CA HIS A 41 19.46 -11.22 -18.65
C HIS A 41 20.02 -10.74 -17.30
N PRO A 42 20.74 -9.59 -17.26
CA PRO A 42 21.34 -9.07 -16.03
C PRO A 42 20.33 -8.75 -14.92
N ALA A 43 19.15 -8.21 -15.26
CA ALA A 43 18.15 -7.85 -14.26
C ALA A 43 17.57 -9.08 -13.54
N PHE A 44 17.29 -10.16 -14.29
CA PHE A 44 16.83 -11.42 -13.70
C PHE A 44 17.89 -11.98 -12.76
N THR A 45 19.13 -12.03 -13.24
CA THR A 45 20.31 -12.50 -12.49
C THR A 45 20.48 -11.74 -11.17
N MET A 46 20.40 -10.42 -11.23
CA MET A 46 20.54 -9.55 -10.06
C MET A 46 19.42 -9.78 -9.04
N ILE A 47 18.17 -9.91 -9.49
CA ILE A 47 17.02 -10.11 -8.60
C ILE A 47 17.07 -11.48 -7.94
N VAL A 48 17.38 -12.54 -8.70
CA VAL A 48 17.58 -13.90 -8.18
C VAL A 48 18.71 -13.93 -7.16
N TYR A 49 19.84 -13.29 -7.47
CA TYR A 49 20.95 -13.17 -6.53
C TYR A 49 20.52 -12.50 -5.22
N LYS A 50 19.90 -11.31 -5.29
CA LYS A 50 19.42 -10.59 -4.10
C LYS A 50 18.46 -11.46 -3.29
N TYR A 51 17.54 -12.15 -3.96
CA TYR A 51 16.57 -13.04 -3.31
C TYR A 51 17.21 -14.23 -2.60
N ILE A 52 18.32 -14.76 -3.12
CA ILE A 52 19.01 -15.87 -2.48
C ILE A 52 19.88 -15.36 -1.30
N SER A 53 20.59 -14.25 -1.51
CA SER A 53 21.61 -13.73 -0.57
C SER A 53 21.05 -12.93 0.61
N GLU A 54 19.88 -12.29 0.49
CA GLU A 54 19.33 -11.42 1.54
C GLU A 54 18.56 -12.17 2.65
N TYR A 55 18.50 -13.50 2.58
CA TYR A 55 17.80 -14.34 3.56
C TYR A 55 18.72 -15.37 4.24
N PRO A 56 18.39 -15.78 5.48
CA PRO A 56 19.23 -16.71 6.25
C PRO A 56 19.40 -18.12 5.67
N SER A 57 18.65 -18.51 4.62
CA SER A 57 18.73 -19.83 4.00
C SER A 57 18.84 -19.75 2.47
N PRO A 58 20.04 -19.48 1.94
CA PRO A 58 20.27 -19.38 0.49
C PRO A 58 19.88 -20.64 -0.28
N ALA A 59 20.17 -21.84 0.27
CA ALA A 59 19.85 -23.10 -0.38
C ALA A 59 18.33 -23.32 -0.52
N GLU A 60 17.54 -23.05 0.51
CA GLU A 60 16.07 -23.18 0.43
C GLU A 60 15.46 -22.14 -0.50
N ARG A 61 16.01 -20.92 -0.55
CA ARG A 61 15.58 -19.88 -1.50
C ARG A 61 15.93 -20.24 -2.93
N LEU A 62 17.10 -20.83 -3.17
CA LEU A 62 17.47 -21.35 -4.47
C LEU A 62 16.51 -22.45 -4.90
N LYS A 63 16.25 -23.46 -4.05
CA LYS A 63 15.23 -24.50 -4.31
C LYS A 63 13.87 -23.89 -4.65
N THR A 64 13.46 -22.88 -3.88
CA THR A 64 12.21 -22.15 -4.14
C THR A 64 12.21 -21.53 -5.54
N ILE A 65 13.24 -20.77 -5.93
CA ILE A 65 13.32 -20.19 -7.28
C ILE A 65 13.39 -21.27 -8.37
N LEU A 66 14.05 -22.39 -8.12
CA LEU A 66 14.11 -23.50 -9.07
C LEU A 66 12.76 -24.19 -9.25
N THR A 67 11.98 -24.35 -8.18
CA THR A 67 10.59 -24.87 -8.28
C THR A 67 9.67 -23.92 -9.03
N TRP A 68 10.03 -22.64 -9.01
CA TRP A 68 9.36 -21.66 -9.81
C TRP A 68 9.77 -21.91 -11.30
N ALA A 69 11.06 -21.99 -11.63
CA ALA A 69 11.57 -21.90 -13.01
C ALA A 69 10.70 -22.61 -14.08
N PRO A 70 10.39 -21.93 -15.20
CA PRO A 70 9.52 -22.52 -16.23
C PRO A 70 10.10 -23.85 -16.74
N PRO A 71 9.25 -24.85 -17.06
CA PRO A 71 9.70 -26.15 -17.54
C PRO A 71 10.62 -26.03 -18.76
N GLU A 72 11.56 -26.96 -18.88
CA GLU A 72 12.53 -26.97 -19.98
C GLU A 72 11.84 -26.84 -21.35
N GLY A 73 12.25 -25.84 -22.13
CA GLY A 73 11.72 -25.58 -23.48
C GLY A 73 10.78 -24.38 -23.60
N GLN A 74 10.31 -23.79 -22.49
CA GLN A 74 9.50 -22.56 -22.52
C GLN A 74 10.38 -21.31 -22.37
N THR A 75 11.11 -20.95 -23.42
CA THR A 75 11.78 -19.65 -23.51
C THR A 75 10.81 -18.61 -24.08
N GLY A 76 10.06 -17.96 -23.19
CA GLY A 76 9.25 -16.78 -23.54
C GLY A 76 10.12 -15.51 -23.65
N PRO A 77 9.55 -14.42 -24.20
CA PRO A 77 10.12 -13.08 -24.07
C PRO A 77 10.55 -12.76 -22.63
N LEU A 78 11.64 -11.98 -22.49
CA LEU A 78 12.19 -11.60 -21.18
C LEU A 78 11.14 -10.99 -20.23
N SER A 79 10.20 -10.21 -20.77
CA SER A 79 9.12 -9.63 -19.98
C SER A 79 8.27 -10.71 -19.31
N GLU A 80 7.99 -11.82 -19.98
CA GLU A 80 7.20 -12.93 -19.43
C GLU A 80 7.97 -13.66 -18.33
N VAL A 81 9.28 -13.87 -18.51
CA VAL A 81 10.14 -14.47 -17.48
C VAL A 81 10.17 -13.59 -16.22
N LEU A 82 10.33 -12.28 -16.37
CA LEU A 82 10.32 -11.36 -15.23
C LEU A 82 8.95 -11.27 -14.57
N ASP A 83 7.87 -11.19 -15.35
CA ASP A 83 6.49 -11.17 -14.85
C ASP A 83 6.19 -12.39 -14.00
N TRP A 84 6.61 -13.54 -14.51
CA TRP A 84 6.47 -14.80 -13.83
C TRP A 84 7.29 -14.83 -12.51
N LEU A 85 8.54 -14.34 -12.51
CA LEU A 85 9.34 -14.22 -11.29
C LEU A 85 8.67 -13.28 -10.26
N TYR A 86 8.18 -12.13 -10.72
CA TYR A 86 7.48 -11.17 -9.89
C TYR A 86 6.17 -11.73 -9.32
N THR A 87 5.41 -12.45 -10.14
CA THR A 87 4.18 -13.16 -9.73
C THR A 87 4.48 -14.08 -8.54
N ASN A 88 5.52 -14.90 -8.64
CA ASN A 88 5.83 -15.89 -7.60
C ASN A 88 6.38 -15.26 -6.33
N MET A 89 7.32 -14.32 -6.44
CA MET A 89 7.83 -13.59 -5.27
C MET A 89 6.70 -12.89 -4.53
N LEU A 90 5.79 -12.29 -5.29
CA LEU A 90 4.68 -11.55 -4.72
C LEU A 90 3.62 -12.45 -4.09
N SER A 91 3.27 -13.55 -4.76
CA SER A 91 2.33 -14.54 -4.23
C SER A 91 2.88 -15.20 -2.97
N ALA A 92 4.18 -15.48 -2.93
CA ALA A 92 4.85 -16.00 -1.74
C ALA A 92 4.83 -14.99 -0.59
N ALA A 93 5.16 -13.72 -0.86
CA ALA A 93 5.10 -12.65 0.15
C ALA A 93 3.67 -12.44 0.70
N LYS A 94 2.66 -12.44 -0.19
CA LYS A 94 1.24 -12.39 0.19
C LYS A 94 0.87 -13.53 1.12
N THR A 95 1.19 -14.76 0.71
CA THR A 95 0.87 -15.98 1.48
C THR A 95 1.54 -15.94 2.86
N ALA A 96 2.83 -15.58 2.92
CA ALA A 96 3.56 -15.48 4.17
C ALA A 96 3.02 -14.38 5.10
N TYR A 97 2.66 -13.22 4.55
CA TYR A 97 2.11 -12.11 5.33
C TYR A 97 0.73 -12.45 5.90
N GLU A 98 -0.18 -12.96 5.07
CA GLU A 98 -1.57 -13.24 5.45
C GLU A 98 -1.73 -14.50 6.32
N ALA A 99 -0.77 -15.43 6.27
CA ALA A 99 -0.75 -16.60 7.14
C ALA A 99 -0.31 -16.29 8.58
N ALA A 100 0.28 -15.11 8.84
CA ALA A 100 0.65 -14.72 10.18
C ALA A 100 -0.60 -14.28 10.98
N ASP A 101 -0.80 -14.85 12.16
CA ASP A 101 -1.97 -14.59 13.01
C ASP A 101 -2.20 -13.09 13.28
N THR A 102 -1.13 -12.31 13.41
CA THR A 102 -1.19 -10.86 13.65
C THR A 102 -1.73 -10.05 12.46
N HIS A 103 -1.82 -10.67 11.28
CA HIS A 103 -2.25 -10.00 10.04
C HIS A 103 -3.52 -10.61 9.46
N SER A 104 -4.21 -11.50 10.20
CA SER A 104 -5.46 -12.11 9.73
C SER A 104 -6.48 -11.03 9.34
N GLY A 105 -7.06 -11.15 8.14
CA GLY A 105 -8.06 -10.21 7.62
C GLY A 105 -7.49 -8.93 7.00
N ARG A 106 -6.17 -8.73 7.00
CA ARG A 106 -5.52 -7.64 6.26
C ARG A 106 -5.26 -8.06 4.81
N ASP A 107 -5.51 -7.15 3.88
CA ASP A 107 -5.23 -7.38 2.46
C ASP A 107 -3.80 -6.92 2.14
N PHE A 108 -2.88 -7.88 2.01
CA PHE A 108 -1.46 -7.59 1.77
C PHE A 108 -1.24 -6.73 0.51
N LEU A 109 -1.90 -7.07 -0.59
CA LEU A 109 -1.69 -6.41 -1.88
C LEU A 109 -2.19 -4.96 -1.83
N LEU A 110 -3.33 -4.71 -1.17
CA LEU A 110 -3.88 -3.38 -0.98
C LEU A 110 -2.95 -2.49 -0.13
N LEU A 111 -2.46 -3.02 0.99
CA LEU A 111 -1.53 -2.29 1.86
C LEU A 111 -0.24 -1.96 1.11
N LEU A 112 0.34 -2.95 0.45
CA LEU A 112 1.55 -2.77 -0.35
C LEU A 112 1.36 -1.72 -1.47
N ARG A 113 0.19 -1.75 -2.14
CA ARG A 113 -0.18 -0.78 -3.16
C ARG A 113 -0.28 0.64 -2.61
N ILE A 114 -0.85 0.82 -1.42
CA ILE A 114 -0.92 2.12 -0.74
C ILE A 114 0.47 2.69 -0.49
N TYR A 115 1.39 1.91 0.07
CA TYR A 115 2.78 2.34 0.28
C TYR A 115 3.45 2.72 -1.05
N GLN A 116 3.31 1.88 -2.08
CA GLN A 116 3.93 2.14 -3.38
C GLN A 116 3.39 3.41 -4.06
N LEU A 117 2.09 3.71 -3.96
CA LEU A 117 1.50 4.95 -4.48
C LEU A 117 1.93 6.19 -3.68
N ASN A 118 2.08 6.05 -2.36
CA ASN A 118 2.61 7.12 -1.51
C ASN A 118 4.06 7.47 -1.90
N PHE A 119 4.92 6.48 -2.09
CA PHE A 119 6.31 6.69 -2.55
C PHE A 119 6.39 7.27 -3.97
N SER A 120 5.45 6.89 -4.83
CA SER A 120 5.38 7.41 -6.20
C SER A 120 4.76 8.81 -6.28
N ASN A 121 4.40 9.41 -5.13
CA ASN A 121 3.80 10.74 -5.05
C ASN A 121 2.46 10.85 -5.81
N ASN A 122 1.71 9.74 -5.84
CA ASN A 122 0.46 9.58 -6.58
C ASN A 122 -0.76 9.39 -5.67
N LEU A 123 -0.61 9.53 -4.35
CA LEU A 123 -1.67 9.20 -3.38
C LEU A 123 -2.65 10.37 -3.14
N LEU A 124 -2.13 11.56 -2.80
CA LEU A 124 -2.94 12.72 -2.38
C LEU A 124 -2.96 13.81 -3.44
N SER A 125 -1.79 14.34 -3.75
CA SER A 125 -1.58 15.41 -4.73
C SER A 125 -0.15 15.35 -5.22
N PRO A 126 0.14 15.79 -6.45
CA PRO A 126 1.50 15.89 -6.94
C PRO A 126 2.35 16.76 -5.99
N GLY A 127 3.25 16.11 -5.25
CA GLY A 127 4.21 16.73 -4.34
C GLY A 127 3.98 16.39 -2.87
N ALA A 128 2.85 15.76 -2.53
CA ALA A 128 2.50 15.36 -1.18
C ALA A 128 2.83 13.88 -0.93
N ILE A 129 3.94 13.64 -0.22
CA ILE A 129 4.28 12.32 0.35
C ILE A 129 3.89 12.33 1.82
N VAL A 130 3.10 11.34 2.25
CA VAL A 130 2.79 11.14 3.66
C VAL A 130 4.01 10.46 4.32
N PRO A 131 4.55 10.98 5.44
CA PRO A 131 5.61 10.31 6.17
C PRO A 131 5.23 8.87 6.52
N LEU A 132 6.20 7.95 6.48
CA LEU A 132 5.90 6.51 6.57
C LEU A 132 5.24 6.12 7.89
N ASP A 133 5.73 6.65 9.01
CA ASP A 133 5.17 6.41 10.35
C ASP A 133 3.74 6.94 10.46
N THR A 134 3.47 8.07 9.81
CA THR A 134 2.13 8.67 9.71
C THR A 134 1.19 7.82 8.86
N LEU A 135 1.63 7.35 7.70
CA LEU A 135 0.83 6.47 6.84
C LEU A 135 0.56 5.14 7.52
N THR A 136 1.55 4.56 8.19
CA THR A 136 1.41 3.32 8.96
C THR A 136 0.39 3.46 10.07
N SER A 137 0.44 4.58 10.80
CA SER A 137 -0.54 4.92 11.84
C SER A 137 -1.93 5.19 11.27
N LEU A 138 -2.02 5.84 10.10
CA LEU A 138 -3.27 6.09 9.38
C LEU A 138 -3.96 4.78 8.97
N LEU A 139 -3.19 3.77 8.58
CA LEU A 139 -3.68 2.44 8.23
C LEU A 139 -3.94 1.54 9.45
N ASP A 140 -3.75 2.06 10.67
CA ASP A 140 -3.84 1.33 11.94
C ASP A 140 -2.98 0.06 11.97
N LEU A 141 -1.75 0.18 11.44
CA LEU A 141 -0.77 -0.88 11.41
C LEU A 141 0.30 -0.70 12.49
N GLU A 142 0.98 -1.80 12.85
CA GLU A 142 2.14 -1.76 13.73
C GLU A 142 3.28 -0.92 13.15
N ARG A 143 4.11 -0.31 14.02
CA ARG A 143 5.20 0.61 13.63
C ARG A 143 6.14 0.05 12.55
N ASP A 144 6.34 -1.27 12.54
CA ASP A 144 7.21 -1.98 11.59
C ASP A 144 6.47 -2.52 10.36
N ALA A 145 5.17 -2.25 10.19
CA ALA A 145 4.36 -2.90 9.15
C ALA A 145 4.88 -2.64 7.74
N ALA A 146 5.30 -1.41 7.43
CA ALA A 146 5.91 -1.10 6.13
C ALA A 146 7.16 -1.94 5.86
N ARG A 147 8.00 -2.14 6.89
CA ARG A 147 9.20 -2.98 6.83
C ARG A 147 8.84 -4.45 6.68
N ILE A 148 7.81 -4.92 7.38
CA ILE A 148 7.30 -6.30 7.30
C ILE A 148 6.74 -6.59 5.89
N LEU A 149 5.90 -5.69 5.35
CA LEU A 149 5.33 -5.79 4.00
C LEU A 149 6.42 -5.83 2.91
N ALA A 150 7.45 -5.01 3.05
CA ALA A 150 8.55 -4.95 2.10
C ALA A 150 9.58 -6.07 2.30
N TRP A 151 9.56 -6.80 3.42
CA TRP A 151 10.64 -7.71 3.82
C TRP A 151 10.88 -8.84 2.82
N ASP A 152 9.81 -9.48 2.37
CA ASP A 152 9.88 -10.57 1.38
C ASP A 152 10.08 -10.06 -0.06
N LEU A 153 9.97 -8.75 -0.27
CA LEU A 153 10.14 -8.08 -1.55
C LEU A 153 11.42 -7.23 -1.63
N ARG A 154 12.28 -7.25 -0.61
CA ARG A 154 13.58 -6.55 -0.59
C ARG A 154 14.41 -6.82 -1.86
N PRO A 155 14.44 -8.03 -2.44
CA PRO A 155 15.16 -8.29 -3.68
C PRO A 155 14.68 -7.47 -4.89
N LEU A 156 13.42 -7.00 -4.86
CA LEU A 156 12.81 -6.16 -5.88
C LEU A 156 13.05 -4.67 -5.65
N THR A 157 13.65 -4.31 -4.52
CA THR A 157 13.95 -2.93 -4.16
C THR A 157 15.33 -2.54 -4.67
N LEU A 158 15.41 -1.35 -5.27
CA LEU A 158 16.67 -0.69 -5.60
C LEU A 158 17.23 -0.17 -4.28
N GLN A 159 18.02 -1.01 -3.63
CA GLN A 159 18.94 -0.51 -2.62
C GLN A 159 19.91 0.40 -3.35
N ASP A 160 19.89 1.69 -3.01
CA ASP A 160 20.78 2.65 -3.62
C ASP A 160 22.23 2.23 -3.35
N ASN A 161 22.99 1.96 -4.41
CA ASN A 161 24.39 1.52 -4.34
C ASN A 161 25.32 2.66 -3.93
N THR A 162 24.80 3.77 -3.39
CA THR A 162 25.58 4.93 -2.90
C THR A 162 26.48 4.59 -1.71
N GLY A 163 26.51 3.33 -1.26
CA GLY A 163 27.39 2.88 -0.16
C GLY A 163 26.98 3.44 1.20
N VAL A 164 25.86 4.16 1.26
CA VAL A 164 25.24 4.58 2.50
C VAL A 164 24.53 3.37 3.08
N ASP A 165 25.17 2.74 4.05
CA ASP A 165 24.61 1.63 4.80
C ASP A 165 23.33 2.08 5.52
N LEU A 166 22.18 1.85 4.89
CA LEU A 166 20.85 2.13 5.45
C LEU A 166 20.56 1.32 6.73
N ARG A 167 21.45 0.42 7.16
CA ARG A 167 21.36 -0.24 8.47
C ARG A 167 21.86 0.63 9.62
N ARG A 168 22.58 1.74 9.38
CA ARG A 168 22.92 2.68 10.44
C ARG A 168 21.75 3.64 10.70
N PRO A 169 21.24 3.72 11.94
CA PRO A 169 20.37 4.81 12.34
C PRO A 169 21.09 6.13 12.05
N MET A 170 20.55 6.93 11.14
CA MET A 170 21.13 8.22 10.76
C MET A 170 20.92 9.20 11.93
N GLU A 171 21.99 9.70 12.54
CA GLU A 171 21.91 10.79 13.52
C GLU A 171 21.38 12.05 12.84
N TRP A 172 20.36 12.67 13.46
CA TRP A 172 19.39 13.59 12.83
C TRP A 172 19.84 15.06 12.75
N ASP A 173 21.08 15.40 13.11
CA ASP A 173 21.47 16.79 13.41
C ASP A 173 21.87 17.63 12.18
N SER A 174 21.28 17.41 11.01
CA SER A 174 21.58 18.24 9.82
C SER A 174 20.57 19.40 9.65
N PRO A 175 21.03 20.67 9.68
CA PRO A 175 20.15 21.84 9.71
C PRO A 175 19.61 22.30 8.34
N ASN A 176 19.68 21.49 7.28
CA ASN A 176 19.37 21.95 5.91
C ASN A 176 18.10 21.29 5.29
N PRO A 177 16.92 21.95 5.35
CA PRO A 177 15.62 21.32 5.04
C PRO A 177 15.41 20.95 3.57
N VAL A 178 16.16 21.53 2.62
CA VAL A 178 15.98 21.26 1.17
C VAL A 178 16.73 19.98 0.73
N VAL A 179 17.89 19.70 1.33
CA VAL A 179 18.62 18.44 1.10
C VAL A 179 17.97 17.28 1.86
N VAL A 180 17.35 17.58 3.01
CA VAL A 180 16.59 16.63 3.83
C VAL A 180 15.39 16.05 3.09
N ARG A 181 14.72 16.76 2.16
CA ARG A 181 13.60 16.17 1.39
C ARG A 181 14.00 15.03 0.44
N ARG A 182 15.23 15.03 -0.10
CA ARG A 182 15.75 13.88 -0.86
C ARG A 182 16.34 12.79 0.05
N ALA A 183 16.78 13.14 1.26
CA ALA A 183 17.29 12.20 2.26
C ALA A 183 16.20 11.62 3.19
N MET A 184 14.97 12.17 3.20
CA MET A 184 13.79 11.71 3.94
C MET A 184 13.15 10.45 3.34
N GLN A 185 13.97 9.57 2.76
CA GLN A 185 13.59 8.22 2.39
C GLN A 185 14.37 7.20 3.24
N PRO A 186 14.30 7.25 4.59
CA PRO A 186 15.10 6.35 5.43
C PRO A 186 14.77 4.87 5.20
N TYR A 187 13.65 4.57 4.54
CA TYR A 187 13.28 3.23 4.09
C TYR A 187 13.06 3.19 2.57
N GLY A 188 13.84 3.92 1.77
CA GLY A 188 13.69 4.10 0.32
C GLY A 188 13.63 2.81 -0.49
N TYR A 189 12.53 2.06 -0.35
CA TYR A 189 12.15 0.92 -1.15
C TYR A 189 11.63 1.46 -2.48
N VAL A 190 12.53 2.05 -3.26
CA VAL A 190 12.25 2.33 -4.66
C VAL A 190 12.28 0.99 -5.35
N TYR A 191 11.11 0.41 -5.59
CA TYR A 191 11.03 -0.80 -6.38
C TYR A 191 11.68 -0.59 -7.75
N CYS A 192 12.35 -1.62 -8.26
CA CYS A 192 12.93 -1.55 -9.59
C CYS A 192 11.82 -1.25 -10.60
N LYS A 193 12.08 -0.32 -11.54
CA LYS A 193 11.10 0.12 -12.53
C LYS A 193 10.38 -1.05 -13.24
N PRO A 194 11.06 -2.14 -13.67
CA PRO A 194 10.38 -3.27 -14.32
C PRO A 194 9.31 -3.93 -13.43
N PHE A 195 9.54 -4.03 -12.12
CA PHE A 195 8.53 -4.55 -11.19
C PHE A 195 7.35 -3.60 -11.03
N VAL A 196 7.61 -2.29 -10.93
CA VAL A 196 6.55 -1.27 -10.88
C VAL A 196 5.71 -1.28 -12.17
N ASP A 197 6.38 -1.40 -13.32
CA ASP A 197 5.72 -1.48 -14.63
C ASP A 197 4.89 -2.78 -14.78
N TYR A 198 5.36 -3.90 -14.21
CA TYR A 198 4.60 -5.15 -14.11
C TYR A 198 3.37 -4.97 -13.24
N TRP A 199 3.53 -4.47 -12.01
CA TRP A 199 2.44 -4.31 -11.06
C TRP A 199 1.38 -3.32 -11.55
N ASN A 200 1.78 -2.26 -12.25
CA ASN A 200 0.86 -1.24 -12.76
C ASN A 200 0.02 -1.71 -13.97
N GLN A 201 0.25 -2.91 -14.49
CA GLN A 201 -0.47 -3.44 -15.65
C GLN A 201 -1.34 -4.63 -15.25
N GLU A 202 -2.66 -4.43 -15.25
CA GLU A 202 -3.64 -5.45 -14.88
C GLU A 202 -3.50 -6.74 -15.70
N SER A 203 -3.27 -6.62 -17.01
CA SER A 203 -3.08 -7.78 -17.90
C SER A 203 -1.86 -8.64 -17.54
N ARG A 204 -0.84 -8.06 -16.90
CA ARG A 204 0.38 -8.76 -16.48
C ARG A 204 0.25 -9.29 -15.06
N ALA A 205 -0.17 -8.46 -14.11
CA ALA A 205 -0.26 -8.82 -12.70
C ALA A 205 -1.49 -9.69 -12.35
N LYS A 206 -2.53 -9.70 -13.20
CA LYS A 206 -3.74 -10.53 -13.06
C LYS A 206 -4.34 -10.39 -11.65
N GLU A 207 -4.49 -11.50 -10.92
CA GLU A 207 -5.06 -11.56 -9.57
C GLU A 207 -4.25 -10.77 -8.53
N LEU A 208 -2.99 -10.44 -8.83
CA LEU A 208 -2.13 -9.65 -7.96
C LEU A 208 -2.29 -8.14 -8.21
N PHE A 209 -3.03 -7.76 -9.25
CA PHE A 209 -3.31 -6.36 -9.57
C PHE A 209 -4.28 -5.73 -8.56
N VAL A 210 -3.93 -4.55 -8.07
CA VAL A 210 -4.82 -3.74 -7.22
C VAL A 210 -5.17 -2.45 -7.94
N HIS A 211 -6.44 -2.37 -8.32
CA HIS A 211 -7.03 -1.17 -8.92
C HIS A 211 -6.84 0.06 -8.03
N PHE A 212 -6.50 1.19 -8.65
CA PHE A 212 -6.31 2.46 -7.93
C PHE A 212 -7.59 2.89 -7.20
N SER A 213 -8.77 2.66 -7.79
CA SER A 213 -10.07 2.93 -7.16
C SER A 213 -10.24 2.19 -5.83
N ARG A 214 -9.69 0.99 -5.69
CA ARG A 214 -9.74 0.22 -4.44
C ARG A 214 -8.92 0.87 -3.34
N VAL A 215 -7.76 1.44 -3.69
CA VAL A 215 -6.93 2.25 -2.78
C VAL A 215 -7.68 3.51 -2.38
N CYS A 216 -8.24 4.23 -3.36
CA CYS A 216 -9.05 5.42 -3.10
C CYS A 216 -10.30 5.13 -2.28
N THR A 217 -10.81 3.90 -2.27
CA THR A 217 -11.95 3.52 -1.43
C THR A 217 -11.52 3.14 -0.02
N HIS A 218 -10.31 2.60 0.15
CA HIS A 218 -9.82 2.16 1.47
C HIS A 218 -9.33 3.33 2.33
N LEU A 219 -8.50 4.22 1.78
CA LEU A 219 -7.93 5.36 2.52
C LEU A 219 -8.96 6.28 3.19
N PRO A 220 -10.06 6.70 2.54
CA PRO A 220 -11.06 7.54 3.18
C PRO A 220 -11.78 6.80 4.31
N LYS A 221 -11.96 5.48 4.23
CA LYS A 221 -12.47 4.70 5.38
C LYS A 221 -11.53 4.80 6.58
N CYS A 222 -10.22 4.66 6.36
CA CYS A 222 -9.23 4.88 7.40
C CYS A 222 -9.31 6.32 7.95
N CYS A 223 -9.37 7.33 7.09
CA CYS A 223 -9.48 8.73 7.52
C CYS A 223 -10.75 8.96 8.36
N MET A 224 -11.91 8.54 7.87
CA MET A 224 -13.19 8.64 8.58
C MET A 224 -13.16 7.91 9.92
N HIS A 225 -12.50 6.75 9.99
CA HIS A 225 -12.29 6.02 11.23
C HIS A 225 -11.47 6.83 12.24
N HIS A 226 -10.31 7.38 11.84
CA HIS A 226 -9.48 8.20 12.73
C HIS A 226 -10.20 9.46 13.22
N ILE A 227 -10.93 10.14 12.34
CA ILE A 227 -11.72 11.33 12.70
C ILE A 227 -12.83 10.97 13.69
N THR A 228 -13.55 9.87 13.45
CA THR A 228 -14.65 9.43 14.35
C THR A 228 -14.15 8.92 15.69
N GLN A 229 -12.97 8.31 15.76
CA GLN A 229 -12.36 7.85 17.01
C GLN A 229 -11.69 8.98 17.81
N CYS A 230 -11.55 10.18 17.25
CA CYS A 230 -10.92 11.29 17.96
C CYS A 230 -11.75 11.68 19.21
N PRO A 231 -11.13 11.73 20.42
CA PRO A 231 -11.81 12.11 21.65
C PRO A 231 -11.96 13.65 21.74
N LEU A 232 -12.87 14.20 20.95
CA LEU A 232 -13.16 15.64 20.92
C LEU A 232 -14.27 15.99 21.93
N GLU A 233 -13.94 15.87 23.21
CA GLU A 233 -14.71 16.51 24.29
C GLU A 233 -14.06 17.82 24.76
N ILE A 234 -12.93 18.20 24.17
CA ILE A 234 -12.09 19.28 24.68
C ILE A 234 -12.21 20.48 23.75
N ASP A 235 -12.50 21.65 24.31
CA ASP A 235 -12.37 22.97 23.68
C ASP A 235 -10.88 23.31 23.43
N SER A 236 -10.10 22.35 22.92
CA SER A 236 -8.65 22.42 22.84
C SER A 236 -8.23 23.57 21.95
N HIS A 237 -7.30 24.40 22.43
CA HIS A 237 -6.85 25.59 21.72
C HIS A 237 -5.73 25.29 20.71
N GLY A 238 -5.21 24.06 20.65
CA GLY A 238 -4.13 23.69 19.72
C GLY A 238 -3.99 22.19 19.44
N TRP A 239 -3.28 21.86 18.34
CA TRP A 239 -3.01 20.48 17.92
C TRP A 239 -2.06 19.75 18.90
N GLU A 240 -1.22 20.48 19.64
CA GLU A 240 -0.35 19.88 20.67
C GLU A 240 -1.08 19.44 21.93
N GLU A 241 -2.26 20.01 22.21
CA GLU A 241 -3.02 19.77 23.45
C GLU A 241 -3.89 18.51 23.36
N LEU A 242 -4.05 17.93 22.17
CA LEU A 242 -4.81 16.70 22.00
C LEU A 242 -4.15 15.56 22.78
N PRO A 243 -4.90 14.78 23.60
CA PRO A 243 -4.37 13.70 24.44
C PRO A 243 -4.06 12.43 23.61
N LEU A 244 -3.30 12.61 22.53
CA LEU A 244 -2.95 11.59 21.55
C LEU A 244 -1.42 11.51 21.44
N SER A 245 -0.91 10.28 21.25
CA SER A 245 0.51 10.10 20.92
C SER A 245 0.86 10.84 19.63
N GLU A 246 2.11 11.24 19.47
CA GLU A 246 2.56 11.96 18.27
C GLU A 246 2.17 11.22 16.96
N PRO A 247 2.38 9.90 16.81
CA PRO A 247 2.04 9.22 15.56
C PRO A 247 0.53 9.25 15.26
N ARG A 248 -0.31 9.19 16.31
CA ARG A 248 -1.76 9.31 16.17
C ARG A 248 -2.20 10.73 15.83
N ARG A 249 -1.56 11.75 16.41
CA ARG A 249 -1.83 13.16 16.06
C ARG A 249 -1.45 13.46 14.61
N SER A 250 -0.31 12.94 14.16
CA SER A 250 0.15 13.06 12.78
C SER A 250 -0.78 12.31 11.82
N ALA A 251 -1.21 11.09 12.17
CA ALA A 251 -2.19 10.33 11.38
C ALA A 251 -3.54 11.03 11.29
N LEU A 252 -4.04 11.59 12.39
CA LEU A 252 -5.27 12.37 12.41
C LEU A 252 -5.17 13.63 11.56
N LEU A 253 -4.03 14.33 11.61
CA LEU A 253 -3.79 15.50 10.78
C LEU A 253 -3.83 15.12 9.30
N GLU A 254 -3.16 14.03 8.90
CA GLU A 254 -3.19 13.55 7.52
C GLU A 254 -4.56 12.99 7.12
N ALA A 255 -5.32 12.40 8.05
CA ALA A 255 -6.70 11.98 7.82
C ALA A 255 -7.59 13.17 7.49
N VAL A 256 -7.51 14.24 8.28
CA VAL A 256 -8.25 15.47 8.05
C VAL A 256 -7.83 16.09 6.72
N LYS A 257 -6.51 16.13 6.45
CA LYS A 257 -5.95 16.67 5.21
C LYS A 257 -6.29 15.91 3.94
N GLY A 258 -6.34 14.58 4.02
CA GLY A 258 -6.47 13.71 2.87
C GLY A 258 -7.91 13.33 2.53
N LEU A 259 -8.82 13.36 3.52
CA LEU A 259 -10.18 12.84 3.36
C LEU A 259 -10.89 13.40 2.12
N PRO A 260 -10.94 14.72 1.84
CA PRO A 260 -11.64 15.24 0.66
C PRO A 260 -11.12 14.68 -0.66
N SER A 261 -9.80 14.67 -0.86
CA SER A 261 -9.17 14.16 -2.08
C SER A 261 -9.40 12.65 -2.26
N PHE A 262 -9.40 11.90 -1.16
CA PHE A 262 -9.67 10.47 -1.22
C PHE A 262 -11.14 10.17 -1.54
N LEU A 263 -12.09 10.93 -0.98
CA LEU A 263 -13.52 10.78 -1.27
C LEU A 263 -13.86 11.08 -2.72
N GLU A 264 -13.13 12.00 -3.38
CA GLU A 264 -13.34 12.32 -4.80
C GLU A 264 -13.15 11.10 -5.71
N GLY A 265 -12.13 10.28 -5.45
CA GLY A 265 -11.80 9.08 -6.23
C GLY A 265 -12.40 7.78 -5.71
N ALA A 266 -13.13 7.81 -4.59
CA ALA A 266 -13.72 6.63 -3.98
C ALA A 266 -15.06 6.27 -4.64
N ALA A 267 -15.16 5.06 -5.18
CA ALA A 267 -16.39 4.53 -5.75
C ALA A 267 -17.06 3.57 -4.76
N GLY A 268 -18.39 3.64 -4.60
CA GLY A 268 -19.12 2.72 -3.73
C GLY A 268 -18.90 2.96 -2.23
N ILE A 269 -18.47 4.17 -1.84
CA ILE A 269 -18.20 4.54 -0.44
C ILE A 269 -19.39 5.24 0.24
N GLU A 270 -20.51 5.39 -0.46
CA GLU A 270 -21.66 6.18 -0.01
C GLU A 270 -22.19 5.65 1.34
N GLY A 271 -22.21 4.32 1.52
CA GLY A 271 -22.59 3.69 2.79
C GLY A 271 -21.66 4.04 3.95
N ASP A 272 -20.34 4.07 3.73
CA ASP A 272 -19.38 4.46 4.76
C ASP A 272 -19.50 5.97 5.10
N ILE A 273 -19.80 6.82 4.11
CA ILE A 273 -20.06 8.25 4.35
C ILE A 273 -21.34 8.44 5.18
N VAL A 274 -22.40 7.66 4.91
CA VAL A 274 -23.63 7.67 5.70
C VAL A 274 -23.32 7.30 7.16
N ASP A 275 -22.55 6.23 7.38
CA ASP A 275 -22.17 5.81 8.73
C ASP A 275 -21.26 6.82 9.44
N PHE A 276 -20.32 7.42 8.71
CA PHE A 276 -19.49 8.52 9.21
C PHE A 276 -20.36 9.71 9.65
N SER A 277 -21.35 10.08 8.85
CA SER A 277 -22.28 11.18 9.13
C SER A 277 -23.11 10.89 10.38
N ARG A 278 -23.69 9.68 10.48
CA ARG A 278 -24.50 9.25 11.63
C ARG A 278 -23.71 9.21 12.94
N ARG A 279 -22.40 8.98 12.88
CA ARG A 279 -21.50 8.99 14.04
C ARG A 279 -21.00 10.39 14.42
N GLY A 280 -21.59 11.46 13.87
CA GLY A 280 -21.16 12.83 14.11
C GLY A 280 -19.78 13.14 13.52
N GLY A 281 -19.37 12.40 12.49
CA GLY A 281 -18.05 12.55 11.87
C GLY A 281 -17.81 13.96 11.32
N TRP A 282 -18.84 14.57 10.72
CA TRP A 282 -18.75 15.95 10.20
C TRP A 282 -18.56 16.99 11.30
N ASP A 283 -19.20 16.84 12.45
CA ASP A 283 -19.02 17.76 13.58
C ASP A 283 -17.59 17.67 14.15
N LYS A 284 -17.04 16.45 14.21
CA LYS A 284 -15.64 16.25 14.60
C LYS A 284 -14.68 16.82 13.57
N PHE A 285 -14.94 16.59 12.29
CA PHE A 285 -14.15 17.12 11.19
C PHE A 285 -14.17 18.65 11.19
N ASP A 286 -15.31 19.27 11.44
CA ASP A 286 -15.50 20.72 11.58
C ASP A 286 -14.65 21.33 12.69
N LYS A 287 -14.54 20.64 13.84
CA LYS A 287 -13.68 21.07 14.95
C LYS A 287 -12.19 20.89 14.66
N LEU A 288 -11.82 19.84 13.94
CA LEU A 288 -10.43 19.56 13.58
C LEU A 288 -9.92 20.46 12.46
N LEU A 289 -10.78 20.88 11.53
CA LEU A 289 -10.34 21.60 10.34
C LEU A 289 -9.60 22.92 10.64
N PRO A 290 -10.06 23.82 11.53
CA PRO A 290 -9.30 25.03 11.88
C PRO A 290 -7.89 24.73 12.37
N LEU A 291 -7.76 23.71 13.23
CA LEU A 291 -6.48 23.32 13.81
C LEU A 291 -5.54 22.77 12.70
N ALA A 292 -6.06 22.06 11.71
CA ALA A 292 -5.26 21.46 10.63
C ALA A 292 -4.72 22.54 9.69
N ARG A 293 -5.51 23.59 9.49
CA ARG A 293 -5.15 24.76 8.69
C ARG A 293 -4.05 25.60 9.32
N GLN A 294 -3.99 25.68 10.65
CA GLN A 294 -2.89 26.36 11.34
C GLN A 294 -1.53 25.69 11.06
N MET A 295 -1.52 24.36 10.97
CA MET A 295 -0.30 23.58 10.72
C MET A 295 0.15 23.60 9.26
N ASP A 296 -0.78 23.79 8.33
CA ASP A 296 -0.48 23.79 6.90
C ASP A 296 -1.44 24.71 6.14
N PRO A 297 -1.19 26.03 6.19
CA PRO A 297 -2.01 27.02 5.48
C PRO A 297 -1.98 26.84 3.95
N THR A 298 -1.00 26.09 3.45
CA THR A 298 -0.71 25.98 2.01
C THR A 298 -1.64 25.03 1.28
N ARG A 299 -2.23 24.04 1.98
CA ARG A 299 -3.26 23.20 1.39
C ARG A 299 -4.57 23.98 1.32
N CYS A 300 -5.00 24.27 0.09
CA CYS A 300 -6.13 25.14 -0.16
C CYS A 300 -7.43 24.50 0.32
N LEU A 301 -8.07 25.13 1.34
CA LEU A 301 -9.46 24.91 1.71
C LEU A 301 -10.39 24.91 0.46
N ASN A 302 -10.03 25.67 -0.57
CA ASN A 302 -10.71 25.68 -1.87
C ASN A 302 -10.75 24.29 -2.53
N ASP A 303 -9.63 23.57 -2.58
CA ASP A 303 -9.59 22.24 -3.20
C ASP A 303 -10.42 21.25 -2.40
N TRP A 304 -10.42 21.38 -1.07
CA TRP A 304 -11.27 20.56 -0.20
C TRP A 304 -12.74 20.81 -0.44
N VAL A 305 -13.16 22.07 -0.43
CA VAL A 305 -14.55 22.47 -0.67
C VAL A 305 -15.00 21.96 -2.04
N LYS A 306 -14.16 22.08 -3.07
CA LYS A 306 -14.45 21.54 -4.41
C LYS A 306 -14.64 20.03 -4.40
N SER A 307 -13.69 19.26 -3.84
CA SER A 307 -13.80 17.79 -3.79
C SER A 307 -15.04 17.34 -3.00
N LEU A 308 -15.35 18.01 -1.89
CA LEU A 308 -16.53 17.68 -1.08
C LEU A 308 -17.85 18.06 -1.78
N ILE A 309 -17.92 19.16 -2.55
CA ILE A 309 -19.10 19.46 -3.38
C ILE A 309 -19.38 18.31 -4.36
N LEU A 310 -18.35 17.84 -5.07
CA LEU A 310 -18.50 16.72 -6.01
C LEU A 310 -18.99 15.43 -5.32
N VAL A 311 -18.64 15.22 -4.05
CA VAL A 311 -19.12 14.07 -3.27
C VAL A 311 -20.57 14.29 -2.84
N ALA A 312 -20.93 15.50 -2.39
CA ALA A 312 -22.29 15.84 -2.00
C ALA A 312 -23.27 15.70 -3.17
N ASP A 313 -22.89 16.17 -4.36
CA ASP A 313 -23.70 16.05 -5.58
C ASP A 313 -24.00 14.57 -5.92
N ARG A 314 -23.00 13.68 -5.79
CA ARG A 314 -23.18 12.22 -5.99
C ARG A 314 -24.09 11.59 -4.94
N LEU A 315 -24.00 12.07 -3.69
CA LEU A 315 -24.85 11.60 -2.60
C LEU A 315 -26.28 12.10 -2.74
N GLU A 316 -26.52 13.24 -3.38
CA GLU A 316 -27.87 13.78 -3.55
C GLU A 316 -28.77 12.83 -4.33
N GLU A 317 -28.21 12.14 -5.33
CA GLU A 317 -28.92 11.15 -6.16
C GLU A 317 -29.39 9.92 -5.37
N HIS A 318 -28.67 9.53 -4.32
CA HIS A 318 -28.85 8.22 -3.66
C HIS A 318 -29.17 8.30 -2.16
N GLN A 319 -28.79 9.39 -1.50
CA GLN A 319 -28.76 9.59 -0.05
C GLN A 319 -28.97 11.08 0.32
N ALA A 320 -30.10 11.66 -0.13
CA ALA A 320 -30.40 13.09 0.01
C ALA A 320 -30.29 13.65 1.45
N GLU A 321 -30.60 12.84 2.48
CA GLU A 321 -30.44 13.24 3.88
C GLU A 321 -28.97 13.52 4.24
N VAL A 322 -28.07 12.61 3.85
CA VAL A 322 -26.62 12.74 4.10
C VAL A 322 -26.02 13.85 3.25
N ALA A 323 -26.45 13.96 2.00
CA ALA A 323 -26.08 15.08 1.13
C ALA A 323 -26.48 16.43 1.76
N SER A 324 -27.66 16.52 2.38
CA SER A 324 -28.10 17.75 3.07
C SER A 324 -27.20 18.12 4.26
N VAL A 325 -26.81 17.14 5.09
CA VAL A 325 -25.88 17.36 6.20
C VAL A 325 -24.53 17.86 5.69
N MET A 326 -24.00 17.21 4.65
CA MET A 326 -22.74 17.57 4.04
C MET A 326 -22.78 18.95 3.36
N SER A 327 -23.88 19.31 2.69
CA SER A 327 -24.07 20.63 2.10
C SER A 327 -24.11 21.73 3.15
N LYS A 328 -24.77 21.52 4.31
CA LYS A 328 -24.73 22.48 5.42
C LYS A 328 -23.30 22.72 5.91
N PHE A 329 -22.53 21.64 6.06
CA PHE A 329 -21.11 21.73 6.38
C PHE A 329 -20.34 22.54 5.31
N LEU A 330 -20.56 22.24 4.03
CA LEU A 330 -19.91 22.93 2.91
C LEU A 330 -20.24 24.43 2.86
N GLU A 331 -21.51 24.82 3.05
CA GLU A 331 -21.92 26.23 3.03
C GLU A 331 -21.24 27.05 4.13
N LYS A 332 -21.06 26.47 5.33
CA LYS A 332 -20.28 27.10 6.40
C LYS A 332 -18.85 27.40 5.94
N TRP A 333 -18.16 26.40 5.38
CA TRP A 333 -16.75 26.53 4.99
C TRP A 333 -16.53 27.35 3.72
N LYS A 334 -17.50 27.39 2.80
CA LYS A 334 -17.53 28.38 1.70
C LYS A 334 -17.57 29.80 2.26
N GLY A 335 -18.44 30.05 3.26
CA GLY A 335 -18.52 31.35 3.92
C GLY A 335 -17.21 31.77 4.59
N GLU A 336 -16.50 30.85 5.24
CA GLU A 336 -15.17 31.13 5.81
C GLU A 336 -14.12 31.40 4.72
N LEU A 337 -14.14 30.65 3.63
CA LEU A 337 -13.25 30.89 2.49
C LEU A 337 -13.46 32.27 1.86
N ASP A 338 -14.71 32.71 1.75
CA ASP A 338 -15.07 34.04 1.23
C ASP A 338 -14.64 35.18 2.18
N LYS A 339 -14.64 34.95 3.49
CA LYS A 339 -14.11 35.92 4.47
C LYS A 339 -12.60 36.05 4.39
N GLU A 340 -11.91 34.94 4.16
CA GLU A 340 -10.45 34.89 4.17
C GLU A 340 -9.80 35.37 2.88
N THR A 341 -10.50 35.32 1.74
CA THR A 341 -9.94 35.83 0.49
C THR A 341 -9.98 37.36 0.51
N PRO A 342 -8.85 38.06 0.78
CA PRO A 342 -8.81 39.50 0.63
C PRO A 342 -9.00 39.78 -0.87
N LEU A 343 -9.58 40.92 -1.23
CA LEU A 343 -9.82 41.30 -2.62
C LEU A 343 -8.58 41.10 -3.53
N HIS A 344 -7.37 41.24 -2.98
CA HIS A 344 -6.11 40.98 -3.69
C HIS A 344 -5.85 39.52 -4.08
N SER A 345 -6.25 38.53 -3.28
CA SER A 345 -6.11 37.11 -3.63
C SER A 345 -7.16 36.69 -4.66
N ARG A 346 -8.37 37.27 -4.61
CA ARG A 346 -9.37 37.13 -5.68
C ARG A 346 -8.86 37.68 -7.01
N LEU A 347 -8.21 38.85 -6.99
CA LEU A 347 -7.60 39.43 -8.18
C LEU A 347 -6.40 38.60 -8.69
N ALA A 348 -5.53 38.10 -7.82
CA ALA A 348 -4.40 37.25 -8.23
C ALA A 348 -4.87 35.91 -8.84
N TYR A 349 -5.92 35.31 -8.30
CA TYR A 349 -6.52 34.09 -8.84
C TYR A 349 -7.24 34.33 -10.18
N ILE A 350 -7.99 35.43 -10.30
CA ILE A 350 -8.61 35.85 -11.57
C ILE A 350 -7.53 36.13 -12.62
N VAL A 351 -6.45 36.83 -12.27
CA VAL A 351 -5.31 37.10 -13.16
C VAL A 351 -4.62 35.79 -13.60
N ALA A 352 -4.43 34.83 -12.69
CA ALA A 352 -3.86 33.53 -13.03
C ALA A 352 -4.77 32.73 -13.98
N LEU A 353 -6.09 32.74 -13.76
CA LEU A 353 -7.06 32.10 -14.64
C LEU A 353 -7.13 32.80 -16.01
N THR A 354 -7.17 34.14 -16.07
CA THR A 354 -7.19 34.88 -17.34
C THR A 354 -5.91 34.71 -18.13
N ASN A 355 -4.75 34.61 -17.45
CA ASN A 355 -3.47 34.34 -18.11
C ASN A 355 -3.36 32.88 -18.59
N SER A 356 -4.06 31.94 -17.96
CA SER A 356 -4.14 30.54 -18.43
C SER A 356 -5.06 30.38 -19.65
N VAL A 357 -6.06 31.26 -19.82
CA VAL A 357 -6.99 31.26 -20.96
C VAL A 357 -6.46 32.09 -22.15
N GLY A 358 -5.58 33.07 -21.89
CA GLY A 358 -5.02 33.96 -22.93
C GLY A 358 -3.81 33.41 -23.70
N ASN A 359 -3.14 32.37 -23.19
CA ASN A 359 -2.00 31.75 -23.86
C ASN A 359 -2.43 30.51 -24.65
N ASN A 360 -3.23 30.72 -25.70
CA ASN A 360 -3.41 29.73 -26.75
C ASN A 360 -2.48 30.12 -27.92
N PRO A 361 -1.32 29.47 -28.12
CA PRO A 361 -0.40 29.81 -29.20
C PRO A 361 -0.95 29.26 -30.52
N GLY A 362 -1.99 29.91 -31.06
CA GLY A 362 -2.75 29.36 -32.19
C GLY A 362 -3.30 30.37 -33.18
N GLN A 363 -2.91 31.65 -33.14
CA GLN A 363 -3.31 32.61 -34.18
C GLN A 363 -2.13 33.47 -34.66
N GLY A 364 -1.36 32.89 -35.58
CA GLY A 364 -0.60 33.60 -36.61
C GLY A 364 -1.31 33.48 -37.97
N PRO A 365 -1.02 34.36 -38.94
CA PRO A 365 -1.92 34.63 -40.06
C PRO A 365 -1.90 33.54 -41.13
N VAL A 366 -3.07 33.39 -41.74
CA VAL A 366 -3.45 32.60 -42.92
C VAL A 366 -2.30 32.38 -43.92
N ALA A 367 -1.84 31.12 -44.03
CA ALA A 367 -1.14 30.62 -45.22
C ALA A 367 -1.45 29.13 -45.46
N SER A 368 -2.08 28.88 -46.61
CA SER A 368 -2.08 27.66 -47.44
C SER A 368 -2.41 26.29 -46.83
N LYS A 369 -3.55 25.76 -47.29
CA LYS A 369 -3.97 24.36 -47.22
C LYS A 369 -2.90 23.40 -47.78
N LYS A 370 -2.33 22.56 -46.92
CA LYS A 370 -2.13 21.10 -47.12
C LYS A 370 -1.43 20.52 -45.90
N ASP A 371 -1.91 19.36 -45.47
CA ASP A 371 -1.30 18.46 -44.48
C ASP A 371 -1.47 18.81 -42.99
N GLU A 372 -2.66 18.59 -42.45
CA GLU A 372 -2.86 18.42 -40.99
C GLU A 372 -4.03 17.45 -40.74
N GLN A 373 -3.78 16.16 -40.95
CA GLN A 373 -4.73 15.08 -40.62
C GLN A 373 -4.02 13.93 -39.89
N VAL A 374 -3.09 14.21 -38.97
CA VAL A 374 -2.56 13.21 -38.03
C VAL A 374 -2.05 13.94 -36.78
N ARG A 375 -2.90 14.09 -35.75
CA ARG A 375 -2.56 14.19 -34.30
C ARG A 375 -3.57 15.09 -33.57
N GLU A 376 -4.73 14.54 -33.18
CA GLU A 376 -5.49 15.04 -32.03
C GLU A 376 -6.61 14.07 -31.64
N THR A 377 -6.27 12.87 -31.14
CA THR A 377 -7.20 12.02 -30.37
C THR A 377 -6.47 10.99 -29.49
N ARG A 378 -5.62 11.46 -28.57
CA ARG A 378 -5.09 10.63 -27.47
C ARG A 378 -4.88 11.56 -26.28
N VAL A 379 -5.76 11.50 -25.29
CA VAL A 379 -5.47 11.68 -23.85
C VAL A 379 -6.74 11.54 -22.98
N PHE A 380 -7.96 11.61 -23.51
CA PHE A 380 -9.17 11.27 -22.73
C PHE A 380 -10.12 10.34 -23.51
N LYS A 381 -9.82 9.03 -23.47
CA LYS A 381 -10.78 7.93 -23.74
C LYS A 381 -10.11 6.58 -23.45
N LEU A 382 -9.89 6.28 -22.18
CA LEU A 382 -9.79 4.90 -21.69
C LEU A 382 -10.52 4.86 -20.36
N ASN A 383 -11.53 4.00 -20.25
CA ASN A 383 -12.45 3.76 -19.12
C ASN A 383 -13.80 4.51 -19.18
N SER A 384 -14.59 4.25 -20.22
CA SER A 384 -16.06 4.11 -20.14
C SER A 384 -16.64 3.73 -21.51
N ALA A 385 -16.71 2.42 -21.79
CA ALA A 385 -17.66 1.85 -22.77
C ALA A 385 -17.57 0.32 -22.76
N ALA A 386 -18.40 -0.35 -21.95
CA ALA A 386 -18.87 -1.71 -22.22
C ALA A 386 -20.05 -2.08 -21.31
N VAL A 387 -21.20 -1.40 -21.44
CA VAL A 387 -22.51 -1.95 -21.05
C VAL A 387 -23.58 -1.51 -22.07
N GLY A 388 -24.18 -2.50 -22.74
CA GLY A 388 -25.51 -2.48 -23.37
C GLY A 388 -25.59 -1.95 -24.82
N ASN A 389 -26.42 -2.48 -25.72
CA ASN A 389 -27.25 -3.69 -25.74
C ASN A 389 -27.80 -3.85 -27.19
N ASP A 390 -28.04 -5.10 -27.61
CA ASP A 390 -29.13 -5.57 -28.49
C ASP A 390 -29.40 -4.97 -29.90
N ARG A 391 -29.30 -5.79 -30.96
CA ARG A 391 -30.40 -6.51 -31.67
C ARG A 391 -30.21 -6.75 -33.19
N LYS A 392 -30.50 -8.01 -33.57
CA LYS A 392 -31.20 -8.54 -34.78
C LYS A 392 -30.52 -8.64 -36.16
N ARG A 393 -30.30 -9.91 -36.56
CA ARG A 393 -30.73 -10.66 -37.80
C ARG A 393 -29.64 -11.70 -38.09
N GLY A 394 -29.86 -12.98 -38.39
CA GLY A 394 -31.05 -13.81 -38.63
C GLY A 394 -30.64 -14.97 -39.55
N SER A 395 -31.06 -16.21 -39.21
CA SER A 395 -31.06 -17.45 -40.03
C SER A 395 -29.69 -18.01 -40.48
N ALA A 396 -29.43 -19.32 -40.65
CA ALA A 396 -30.31 -20.46 -40.86
C ALA A 396 -29.58 -21.80 -40.55
N THR A 397 -30.39 -22.83 -40.28
CA THR A 397 -30.23 -24.27 -40.59
C THR A 397 -29.07 -25.09 -40.02
N GLY A 398 -29.43 -26.15 -39.31
CA GLY A 398 -28.58 -27.29 -38.98
C GLY A 398 -29.32 -28.31 -38.14
N GLU A 399 -30.08 -29.19 -38.81
CA GLU A 399 -30.80 -30.33 -38.24
C GLU A 399 -29.86 -31.44 -37.73
N GLY A 400 -30.39 -32.26 -36.82
CA GLY A 400 -29.86 -33.57 -36.40
C GLY A 400 -29.69 -33.63 -34.88
N GLY A 401 -30.37 -34.45 -34.10
CA GLY A 401 -31.13 -35.67 -34.39
C GLY A 401 -30.74 -36.72 -33.34
N MET A 402 -31.75 -37.36 -32.72
CA MET A 402 -31.67 -38.50 -31.78
C MET A 402 -31.08 -38.17 -30.39
N GLY A 403 -31.61 -38.63 -29.26
CA GLY A 403 -32.56 -39.69 -28.96
C GLY A 403 -32.07 -40.35 -27.65
N GLY A 404 -32.96 -40.63 -26.70
CA GLY A 404 -32.60 -41.43 -25.51
C GLY A 404 -33.42 -41.13 -24.25
N ALA A 405 -34.47 -41.93 -24.05
CA ALA A 405 -35.20 -42.09 -22.79
C ALA A 405 -34.29 -42.71 -21.71
N GLY A 406 -34.27 -42.17 -20.48
CA GLY A 406 -34.93 -42.73 -19.29
C GLY A 406 -33.99 -43.63 -18.46
N PRO A 407 -34.31 -44.04 -17.21
CA PRO A 407 -35.38 -43.60 -16.32
C PRO A 407 -34.90 -43.24 -14.88
N GLU A 408 -35.91 -42.86 -14.11
CA GLU A 408 -36.08 -42.73 -12.67
C GLU A 408 -35.20 -43.61 -11.75
N GLY A 409 -34.79 -43.01 -10.63
CA GLY A 409 -34.14 -43.68 -9.50
C GLY A 409 -34.51 -42.99 -8.19
N THR A 410 -35.72 -43.28 -7.71
CA THR A 410 -36.23 -42.93 -6.39
C THR A 410 -35.56 -43.80 -5.33
N VAL A 411 -34.84 -43.20 -4.36
CA VAL A 411 -34.48 -43.87 -3.10
C VAL A 411 -34.66 -42.86 -1.97
N GLY A 412 -35.70 -43.07 -1.16
CA GLY A 412 -35.83 -42.46 0.15
C GLY A 412 -35.31 -43.42 1.22
N ILE A 413 -34.59 -42.92 2.22
CA ILE A 413 -34.32 -43.62 3.48
C ILE A 413 -34.24 -42.58 4.63
N THR A 414 -35.34 -42.54 5.39
CA THR A 414 -35.49 -42.43 6.85
C THR A 414 -34.64 -41.47 7.70
N ALA A 415 -35.36 -40.64 8.46
CA ALA A 415 -34.97 -40.08 9.76
C ALA A 415 -34.92 -41.14 10.88
N PRO A 416 -34.26 -40.81 12.00
CA PRO A 416 -34.93 -40.82 13.31
C PRO A 416 -34.66 -39.49 14.05
N ALA A 417 -35.67 -38.79 14.59
CA ALA A 417 -36.41 -39.06 15.82
C ALA A 417 -35.54 -38.99 17.10
N GLU A 418 -35.61 -37.79 17.70
CA GLU A 418 -35.79 -37.47 19.12
C GLU A 418 -35.14 -38.30 20.25
N GLY A 419 -34.52 -37.56 21.18
CA GLY A 419 -34.70 -37.82 22.62
C GLY A 419 -33.42 -37.96 23.42
N ASN A 420 -32.97 -36.87 24.05
CA ASN A 420 -32.73 -36.90 25.51
C ASN A 420 -32.45 -35.50 26.09
N LYS A 421 -33.23 -35.19 27.13
CA LYS A 421 -33.07 -34.06 28.06
C LYS A 421 -32.01 -34.37 29.12
N PRO A 422 -31.53 -33.35 29.86
CA PRO A 422 -30.21 -33.34 30.49
C PRO A 422 -30.20 -33.96 31.88
N LYS A 423 -29.05 -34.55 32.26
CA LYS A 423 -28.72 -34.82 33.65
C LYS A 423 -27.84 -33.70 34.21
N LYS A 424 -28.22 -33.35 35.42
CA LYS A 424 -27.67 -32.38 36.36
C LYS A 424 -26.44 -32.95 37.06
N ASP A 425 -25.68 -32.02 37.63
CA ASP A 425 -24.77 -32.14 38.78
C ASP A 425 -23.34 -32.65 38.50
N GLU A 426 -22.42 -31.70 38.30
CA GLU A 426 -21.09 -31.79 38.89
C GLU A 426 -20.62 -30.37 39.26
N GLN A 427 -20.62 -30.08 40.56
CA GLN A 427 -19.96 -28.92 41.16
C GLN A 427 -18.46 -29.18 41.15
N VAL A 428 -17.69 -28.32 40.48
CA VAL A 428 -16.24 -28.24 40.66
C VAL A 428 -15.93 -26.84 41.21
N GLU A 429 -15.30 -26.84 42.37
CA GLU A 429 -14.82 -25.66 43.09
C GLU A 429 -13.74 -24.92 42.30
N GLU A 430 -13.91 -23.61 42.16
CA GLU A 430 -12.86 -22.67 41.80
C GLU A 430 -13.04 -21.46 42.74
N PRO A 431 -12.06 -21.16 43.62
CA PRO A 431 -11.40 -19.86 43.47
C PRO A 431 -9.97 -19.82 44.07
N GLN A 432 -8.88 -19.90 43.28
CA GLN A 432 -7.53 -19.50 43.75
C GLN A 432 -6.58 -18.93 42.67
N LEU A 433 -7.06 -18.55 41.47
CA LEU A 433 -6.17 -18.07 40.41
C LEU A 433 -6.01 -16.54 40.33
N SER A 434 -6.89 -15.74 40.95
CA SER A 434 -6.82 -14.27 40.87
C SER A 434 -5.87 -13.63 41.90
N GLU A 435 -5.50 -14.37 42.95
CA GLU A 435 -4.64 -13.84 44.04
C GLU A 435 -3.14 -14.09 43.78
N ASN A 436 -2.80 -15.08 42.96
CA ASN A 436 -1.42 -15.43 42.62
C ASN A 436 -0.79 -14.52 41.54
N LEU A 437 -1.60 -13.84 40.73
CA LEU A 437 -1.11 -12.85 39.74
C LEU A 437 -0.76 -11.49 40.37
N ALA A 438 -1.34 -11.17 41.54
CA ALA A 438 -1.05 -9.92 42.25
C ALA A 438 0.25 -9.96 43.08
N GLN A 439 0.77 -11.15 43.40
CA GLN A 439 2.00 -11.30 44.21
C GLN A 439 3.31 -11.41 43.38
N ALA A 440 3.23 -11.61 42.06
CA ALA A 440 4.42 -11.70 41.20
C ALA A 440 5.08 -10.33 40.88
N ALA A 441 4.40 -9.20 41.13
CA ALA A 441 4.86 -7.87 40.76
C ALA A 441 5.78 -7.16 41.79
N ARG A 442 6.30 -7.86 42.81
CA ARG A 442 7.13 -7.26 43.88
C ARG A 442 8.45 -8.01 44.15
N ARG A 443 9.30 -8.19 43.13
CA ARG A 443 10.71 -8.59 43.36
C ARG A 443 11.69 -7.59 42.74
N PRO A 444 12.29 -6.69 43.53
CA PRO A 444 13.38 -5.83 43.08
C PRO A 444 14.67 -6.65 43.00
N GLY A 445 15.06 -7.06 41.80
CA GLY A 445 16.29 -7.84 41.60
C GLY A 445 16.62 -8.17 40.13
N GLU A 446 15.64 -8.16 39.24
CA GLU A 446 15.86 -8.50 37.82
C GLU A 446 16.44 -7.34 36.99
N THR A 447 16.16 -6.09 37.37
CA THR A 447 16.73 -4.90 36.71
C THR A 447 18.25 -4.84 36.82
N ASN A 448 18.82 -5.27 37.95
CA ASN A 448 20.28 -5.33 38.12
C ASN A 448 20.92 -6.42 37.25
N ARG A 449 20.28 -7.60 37.09
CA ARG A 449 20.80 -8.65 36.19
C ARG A 449 20.82 -8.20 34.73
N LEU A 450 19.78 -7.50 34.28
CA LEU A 450 19.71 -6.97 32.92
C LEU A 450 20.75 -5.87 32.67
N LEU A 451 21.02 -5.02 33.68
CA LEU A 451 22.05 -3.99 33.60
C LEU A 451 23.47 -4.59 33.55
N THR A 452 23.74 -5.61 34.37
CA THR A 452 25.02 -6.34 34.36
C THR A 452 25.23 -7.09 33.04
N MET A 453 24.19 -7.66 32.46
CA MET A 453 24.26 -8.34 31.16
C MET A 453 24.51 -7.37 30.00
N LYS A 454 23.88 -6.18 30.02
CA LYS A 454 24.15 -5.10 29.06
C LYS A 454 25.59 -4.57 29.16
N GLN A 455 26.14 -4.43 30.37
CA GLN A 455 27.54 -4.02 30.57
C GLN A 455 28.53 -5.09 30.08
N LYS A 456 28.25 -6.38 30.32
CA LYS A 456 29.07 -7.48 29.80
C LYS A 456 29.06 -7.54 28.26
N LEU A 457 27.91 -7.31 27.62
CA LEU A 457 27.80 -7.26 26.16
C LEU A 457 28.55 -6.06 25.55
N ARG A 458 28.53 -4.89 26.22
CA ARG A 458 29.33 -3.73 25.78
C ARG A 458 30.84 -3.97 25.90
N SER A 459 31.28 -4.62 26.98
CA SER A 459 32.69 -4.99 27.16
C SER A 459 33.16 -6.01 26.12
N LEU A 460 32.31 -6.99 25.77
CA LEU A 460 32.61 -7.98 24.73
C LEU A 460 32.71 -7.33 23.34
N ALA A 461 31.79 -6.42 23.00
CA ALA A 461 31.82 -5.71 21.72
C ALA A 461 33.07 -4.83 21.57
N LEU A 462 33.50 -4.14 22.63
CA LEU A 462 34.73 -3.35 22.63
C LEU A 462 35.98 -4.22 22.51
N SER A 463 36.01 -5.39 23.15
CA SER A 463 37.12 -6.35 23.02
C SER A 463 37.24 -6.91 21.61
N ILE A 464 36.12 -7.18 20.92
CA ILE A 464 36.10 -7.65 19.53
C ILE A 464 36.60 -6.54 18.59
N CYS A 465 36.25 -5.28 18.82
CA CYS A 465 36.75 -4.16 18.01
C CYS A 465 38.27 -3.93 18.16
N CYS A 466 38.86 -4.23 19.32
CA CYS A 466 40.31 -4.14 19.52
C CYS A 466 41.08 -5.28 18.82
N CYS A 467 40.47 -6.45 18.61
CA CYS A 467 41.12 -7.56 17.90
C CYS A 467 41.16 -7.41 16.37
N PHE A 468 40.42 -6.46 15.79
CA PHE A 468 40.40 -6.19 14.34
C PHE A 468 41.15 -4.91 13.91
N ARG A 469 41.87 -4.27 14.83
CA ARG A 469 42.90 -3.27 14.52
C ARG A 469 44.26 -3.79 15.01
N GLY A 470 44.81 -4.74 14.23
CA GLY A 470 46.17 -5.26 14.35
C GLY A 470 46.65 -5.61 12.96
#